data_AF-A0A971UCU8-F1
#
_entry.id   AF-A0A971UCU8-F1
#
_cell.length_a   1.000
_cell.length_b   1.000
_cell.length_c   1.000
_cell.angle_alpha   90.00
_cell.angle_beta   90.00
_cell.angle_gamma   90.00
#
_symmetry.space_group_name_H-M   'P 1'
#
loop_
_entity.id
_entity.type
_entity.pdbx_description
1 polymer ?
#
loop_
_entity_poly.entity_id
_entity_poly.type
_entity_poly.pdbx_seq_one_letter_code
_entity_poly.pdbx_strand_id
1 'polypeptide(L)' 'MRYNKRESRVFMPTSHDIRQACEKIQARWSERERRKRAGWIEGGHWMPPLVETDALLDDISRATDSQPY' A
#
# COMPACT_ATOMS: atom_id res chain seq x y z
N MET A 1 -26.29 17.84 11.84
CA MET A 1 -24.92 17.32 11.98
C MET A 1 -24.11 17.77 10.77
N ARG A 2 -23.00 18.49 10.96
CA ARG A 2 -22.11 18.89 9.85
C ARG A 2 -21.15 17.73 9.60
N TYR A 3 -21.28 17.05 8.45
CA TYR A 3 -20.24 16.15 7.95
C TYR A 3 -19.00 17.02 7.69
N ASN A 4 -18.02 16.99 8.59
CA ASN A 4 -16.67 17.46 8.30
C ASN A 4 -16.06 16.46 7.33
N LYS A 5 -16.39 16.60 6.05
CA LYS A 5 -15.65 16.02 4.93
C LYS A 5 -14.25 16.59 5.06
N ARG A 6 -13.37 15.90 5.78
CA ARG A 6 -11.93 16.14 5.69
C ARG A 6 -11.65 16.03 4.20
N GLU A 7 -11.46 17.16 3.54
CA GLU A 7 -11.05 17.20 2.16
C GLU A 7 -9.74 16.42 2.12
N SER A 8 -9.84 15.14 1.76
CA SER A 8 -8.69 14.36 1.35
C SER A 8 -8.21 15.08 0.11
N ARG A 9 -7.28 16.02 0.28
CA ARG A 9 -6.58 16.65 -0.83
C ARG A 9 -6.05 15.49 -1.65
N VAL A 10 -6.67 15.26 -2.81
CA VAL A 10 -6.31 14.16 -3.68
C VAL A 10 -4.90 14.49 -4.16
N PHE A 11 -3.91 13.83 -3.56
CA PHE A 11 -2.53 14.01 -3.98
C PHE A 11 -2.39 13.34 -5.35
N MET A 12 -2.34 14.14 -6.40
CA MET A 12 -2.08 13.70 -7.76
C MET A 12 -0.62 14.04 -8.09
N PRO A 13 0.33 13.12 -7.85
CA PRO A 13 1.73 13.37 -8.18
C PRO A 13 1.88 13.55 -9.68
N THR A 14 2.73 14.49 -10.07
CA THR A 14 3.12 14.62 -11.47
C THR A 14 4.06 13.47 -11.86
N SER A 15 4.23 13.21 -13.16
CA SER A 15 5.21 12.23 -13.64
C SER A 15 6.63 12.52 -13.12
N HIS A 16 6.95 13.80 -12.93
CA HIS A 16 8.22 14.24 -12.35
C HIS A 16 8.35 13.78 -10.89
N ASP A 17 7.30 13.98 -10.09
CA ASP A 17 7.29 13.60 -8.67
C ASP A 17 7.42 12.08 -8.50
N ILE A 18 6.74 11.32 -9.38
CA ILE A 18 6.83 9.86 -9.41
C ILE A 18 8.28 9.44 -9.70
N ARG A 19 8.90 10.01 -10.74
CA ARG A 19 10.29 9.69 -11.10
C ARG A 19 11.25 9.99 -9.94
N GLN A 20 11.12 11.17 -9.33
CA GLN A 20 11.98 11.57 -8.22
C GLN A 20 11.80 10.65 -6.99
N ALA A 21 10.56 10.20 -6.72
CA ALA A 21 10.31 9.24 -5.66
C ALA A 21 10.94 7.87 -5.97
N CYS A 22 10.82 7.39 -7.21
CA CYS A 22 11.45 6.15 -7.66
C CYS A 22 12.98 6.21 -7.49
N GLU A 23 13.62 7.29 -7.91
CA GLU A 23 15.07 7.49 -7.74
C GLU A 23 15.49 7.43 -6.28
N LYS A 24 14.76 8.12 -5.39
CA LYS A 24 15.02 8.10 -3.94
C LYS A 24 14.89 6.70 -3.34
N ILE A 25 13.90 5.93 -3.80
CA ILE A 25 13.71 4.54 -3.35
C ILE A 25 14.87 3.67 -3.83
N GLN A 26 15.25 3.77 -5.10
CA GLN A 26 16.33 2.99 -5.69
C GLN A 26 17.70 3.32 -5.09
N ALA A 27 17.92 4.58 -4.71
CA ALA A 27 19.16 5.01 -4.04
C ALA A 27 19.38 4.32 -2.69
N ARG A 28 18.31 3.86 -2.03
CA ARG A 28 18.39 3.14 -0.74
C ARG A 28 18.65 1.65 -0.89
N TRP A 29 18.58 1.11 -2.10
CA TRP A 29 18.79 -0.32 -2.33
C TRP A 29 20.27 -0.67 -2.21
N SER A 30 20.54 -1.75 -1.49
CA SER A 30 21.83 -2.42 -1.54
C SER A 30 22.08 -2.98 -2.95
N GLU A 31 23.35 -3.22 -3.27
CA GLU A 31 23.75 -3.80 -4.55
C GLU A 31 23.09 -5.18 -4.81
N ARG A 32 22.85 -5.96 -3.75
CA ARG A 32 22.11 -7.22 -3.82
C ARG A 32 20.66 -7.02 -4.25
N GLU A 33 19.98 -6.03 -3.67
CA GLU A 33 18.59 -5.70 -4.00
C GLU A 33 18.47 -5.12 -5.40
N ARG A 34 19.44 -4.29 -5.81
CA ARG A 34 19.53 -3.75 -7.17
C ARG A 34 19.60 -4.87 -8.20
N ARG A 35 20.47 -5.87 -8.01
CA ARG A 35 20.54 -7.04 -8.91
C ARG A 35 19.28 -7.88 -8.93
N LYS A 36 18.65 -8.11 -7.77
CA LYS A 36 17.38 -8.87 -7.70
C LYS A 36 16.26 -8.19 -8.49
N ARG A 37 16.26 -6.85 -8.52
CA ARG A 37 15.22 -6.04 -9.17
C ARG A 37 15.56 -5.61 -10.60
N ALA A 38 16.83 -5.64 -11.02
CA ALA A 38 17.27 -5.31 -12.38
C ALA A 38 16.76 -6.29 -13.45
N GLY A 39 16.44 -7.54 -13.05
CA GLY A 39 15.80 -8.54 -13.92
C GLY A 39 14.28 -8.59 -13.82
N TRP A 40 13.65 -7.67 -13.07
CA TRP A 40 12.20 -7.65 -12.96
C TRP A 40 11.61 -7.07 -14.24
N ILE A 41 10.91 -7.91 -15.01
CA ILE A 41 10.23 -7.48 -16.24
C ILE A 41 9.22 -6.39 -15.88
N GLU A 42 9.37 -5.20 -16.49
CA GLU A 42 8.37 -4.13 -16.42
C GLU A 42 7.04 -4.70 -16.94
N GLY A 43 6.06 -4.85 -16.04
CA GLY A 43 4.76 -5.45 -16.39
C GLY A 43 4.42 -6.75 -15.66
N GLY A 44 5.30 -7.25 -14.79
CA GLY A 44 4.89 -8.19 -13.74
C GLY A 44 3.86 -7.52 -12.84
N HIS A 45 2.57 -7.77 -13.10
CA HIS A 45 1.47 -7.20 -12.34
C HIS A 45 1.65 -7.61 -10.88
N TRP A 46 1.82 -6.62 -10.00
CA TRP A 46 1.75 -6.87 -8.56
C TRP A 46 0.34 -7.37 -8.27
N MET A 47 0.22 -8.62 -7.85
CA MET A 47 -1.02 -9.14 -7.31
C MET A 47 -1.01 -8.94 -5.79
N PRO A 48 -2.03 -8.29 -5.22
CA PRO A 48 -2.18 -8.31 -3.77
C PRO A 48 -2.32 -9.77 -3.30
N PRO A 49 -1.83 -10.09 -2.10
CA PRO A 49 -2.18 -11.37 -1.49
C PRO A 49 -3.70 -11.47 -1.39
N LEU A 50 -4.26 -12.58 -1.85
CA LEU A 50 -5.66 -12.89 -1.63
C LEU A 50 -5.85 -13.12 -0.13
N VAL A 51 -6.57 -12.21 0.51
CA VAL A 51 -6.98 -12.37 1.91
C VAL A 51 -8.36 -13.01 1.87
N GLU A 52 -8.51 -14.17 2.50
CA GLU A 52 -9.81 -14.78 2.73
C GLU A 52 -10.62 -13.85 3.64
N THR A 53 -11.58 -13.15 3.05
CA THR A 53 -12.36 -12.11 3.74
C THR A 53 -13.24 -12.68 4.84
N ASP A 54 -13.67 -13.93 4.70
CA ASP A 54 -14.62 -14.54 5.63
C ASP A 54 -13.98 -14.78 6.99
N ALA A 55 -12.74 -15.31 7.01
CA ALA A 55 -11.97 -15.48 8.23
C ALA A 55 -11.61 -14.12 8.89
N LEU A 56 -11.28 -13.12 8.07
CA LEU A 56 -10.97 -11.77 8.56
C LEU A 56 -12.21 -11.12 9.23
N LEU A 57 -13.39 -11.29 8.62
CA LEU A 57 -14.64 -10.71 9.13
C LEU A 57 -15.09 -11.41 10.42
N ASP A 58 -14.93 -12.73 10.52
CA ASP A 58 -15.20 -13.49 11.75
C ASP A 58 -14.28 -13.04 12.90
N ASP A 59 -12.99 -12.83 12.63
CA ASP A 59 -12.04 -12.36 13.64
C ASP A 59 -12.35 -10.92 14.08
N ILE A 60 -12.75 -10.04 13.16
CA ILE A 60 -13.19 -8.68 13.49
C ILE A 60 -14.46 -8.70 14.35
N SER A 61 -15.46 -9.52 14.00
CA SER A 61 -16.70 -9.64 14.77
C SER A 61 -16.43 -10.08 16.20
N ARG A 62 -15.61 -11.14 16.37
CA ARG A 62 -15.24 -11.65 17.71
C ARG A 62 -14.49 -10.61 18.55
N ALA A 63 -13.64 -9.81 17.91
CA ALA A 63 -12.91 -8.75 18.59
C ALA A 63 -13.84 -7.60 19.05
N THR A 64 -14.89 -7.28 18.28
CA THR A 64 -15.86 -6.25 18.65
C THR A 64 -16.88 -6.71 19.68
N ASP A 65 -17.24 -8.00 19.70
CA ASP A 65 -18.14 -8.59 20.69
C ASP A 65 -17.52 -8.71 22.09
N SER A 66 -16.20 -8.53 22.20
CA SER A 66 -15.42 -8.65 23.43
C SER A 66 -15.16 -7.31 24.15
N GLN A 67 -15.71 -6.20 23.66
CA GLN A 67 -15.60 -4.90 24.34
C GLN A 67 -16.77 -4.72 25.32
N PRO A 68 -16.56 -4.79 26.66
CA PRO A 68 -17.59 -4.41 27.61
C PRO A 68 -17.81 -2.89 27.53
N TYR A 69 -19.09 -2.49 27.56
CA TYR A 69 -19.55 -1.09 27.60
C TYR A 69 -18.88 -0.28 28.73
#